data_AF-A0AA39F5F5-F1
#
_entry.id   AF-A0AA39F5F5-F1
#
_cell.length_a   1.000
_cell.length_b   1.000
_cell.length_c   1.000
_cell.angle_alpha   90.00
_cell.angle_beta   90.00
_cell.angle_gamma   90.00
#
_symmetry.space_group_name_H-M   'P 1'
#
loop_
_entity.id
_entity.type
_entity.pdbx_description
1 polymer ?
#
loop_
_entity_poly.entity_id
_entity_poly.type
_entity_poly.pdbx_seq_one_letter_code
_entity_poly.pdbx_strand_id
1 'polypeptide(L)'
;MKAFSCSCCILLSLIIFINASGIVEHKALREKCRDETKLTDDDIKMSPTISSDLGCYLFCFLKDLQIMNDKGIFDPSVAVNAIEEGLREASKPAIYACNDLVSMDGPSGDDCETAWKLISCFKERAPNLYDLMGILQPPM
;
A
#
# COMPACT_ATOMS: atom_id res chain seq x y z
N MET A 1 -48.17 21.51 -32.57
CA MET A 1 -47.59 20.15 -32.52
C MET A 1 -46.09 20.24 -32.77
N LYS A 2 -45.29 19.99 -31.74
CA LYS A 2 -43.87 19.62 -31.81
C LYS A 2 -43.47 19.16 -30.41
N ALA A 3 -43.37 17.85 -30.25
CA ALA A 3 -42.75 17.21 -29.09
C ALA A 3 -41.23 17.32 -29.26
N PHE A 4 -40.53 17.82 -28.24
CA PHE A 4 -39.08 17.69 -28.14
C PHE A 4 -38.72 17.11 -26.77
N SER A 5 -38.52 15.79 -26.81
CA SER A 5 -37.47 15.03 -26.15
C SER A 5 -37.12 15.41 -24.70
N CYS A 6 -37.78 14.69 -23.79
CA CYS A 6 -37.37 14.44 -22.41
C CYS A 6 -36.08 13.61 -22.39
N SER A 7 -34.90 14.26 -22.36
CA SER A 7 -33.64 13.56 -22.14
C SER A 7 -32.51 14.48 -21.66
N CYS A 8 -32.71 15.15 -20.51
CA CYS A 8 -31.64 15.90 -19.85
C CYS A 8 -31.78 15.92 -18.32
N CYS A 9 -32.28 14.83 -17.72
CA CYS A 9 -32.44 14.68 -16.26
C CYS A 9 -31.54 13.61 -15.65
N ILE A 10 -30.49 13.15 -16.35
CA ILE A 10 -29.57 12.11 -15.84
C ILE A 10 -28.12 12.63 -15.91
N LEU A 11 -27.87 13.76 -15.26
CA LEU A 11 -26.55 14.06 -14.72
C LEU A 11 -26.72 14.16 -13.20
N LEU A 12 -27.22 13.05 -12.64
CA LEU A 12 -27.17 12.70 -11.24
C LEU A 12 -25.71 12.77 -10.79
N SER A 13 -25.38 13.83 -10.05
CA SER A 13 -24.80 13.68 -8.72
C SER A 13 -23.81 12.53 -8.55
N LEU A 14 -22.63 12.63 -9.18
CA LEU A 14 -21.42 12.03 -8.63
C LEU A 14 -20.88 12.95 -7.52
N ILE A 15 -21.69 13.08 -6.45
CA ILE A 15 -21.19 13.51 -5.15
C ILE A 15 -20.54 12.25 -4.57
N ILE A 16 -19.24 12.08 -4.82
CA ILE A 16 -18.46 11.09 -4.09
C ILE A 16 -18.22 11.69 -2.71
N PHE A 17 -19.00 11.21 -1.74
CA PHE A 17 -18.73 11.38 -0.32
C PHE A 17 -17.38 10.70 -0.02
N ILE A 18 -16.32 11.49 0.09
CA ILE A 18 -15.08 11.02 0.73
C ILE A 18 -15.35 11.07 2.23
N ASN A 19 -15.59 9.90 2.82
CA ASN A 19 -15.74 9.75 4.26
C ASN A 19 -14.46 10.24 4.96
N ALA A 20 -14.61 11.26 5.79
CA ALA A 20 -13.62 11.62 6.79
C ALA A 20 -13.70 10.62 7.95
N SER A 21 -12.73 9.72 8.04
CA SER A 21 -12.49 8.90 9.24
C SER A 21 -11.00 8.60 9.27
N GLY A 22 -10.30 9.09 10.29
CA GLY A 22 -8.84 9.03 10.45
C GLY A 22 -8.28 7.64 10.76
N ILE A 23 -8.82 6.60 10.12
CA ILE A 23 -8.22 5.28 10.04
C ILE A 23 -7.76 5.15 8.61
N VAL A 24 -6.49 4.78 8.38
CA VAL A 24 -6.01 4.53 7.02
C VAL A 24 -6.67 3.24 6.52
N GLU A 25 -7.89 3.37 6.02
CA GLU A 25 -8.72 2.24 5.61
C GLU A 25 -8.25 1.74 4.24
N HIS A 26 -7.19 0.95 4.24
CA HIS A 26 -6.65 0.33 3.01
C HIS A 26 -7.49 -0.85 2.50
N LYS A 27 -8.77 -0.98 2.88
CA LYS A 27 -9.60 -2.15 2.55
C LYS A 27 -9.67 -2.39 1.04
N ALA A 28 -10.06 -1.38 0.28
CA ALA A 28 -10.17 -1.47 -1.18
C ALA A 28 -8.82 -1.81 -1.83
N LEU A 29 -7.73 -1.27 -1.30
CA LEU A 29 -6.39 -1.56 -1.78
C LEU A 29 -5.98 -3.02 -1.51
N ARG A 30 -6.25 -3.51 -0.30
CA ARG A 30 -5.97 -4.91 0.05
C ARG A 30 -6.76 -5.89 -0.81
N GLU A 31 -8.03 -5.60 -1.09
CA GLU A 31 -8.88 -6.40 -1.97
C GLU A 31 -8.35 -6.41 -3.40
N LYS A 32 -8.09 -5.23 -3.98
CA LYS A 32 -7.48 -5.09 -5.31
C LYS A 32 -6.20 -5.92 -5.44
N CYS A 33 -5.25 -5.75 -4.52
CA CYS A 33 -3.96 -6.42 -4.63
C CYS A 33 -4.06 -7.93 -4.40
N ARG A 34 -5.01 -8.41 -3.57
CA ARG A 34 -5.30 -9.85 -3.45
C ARG A 34 -5.85 -10.41 -4.74
N ASP A 35 -6.75 -9.70 -5.41
CA ASP A 35 -7.33 -10.14 -6.68
C ASP A 35 -6.27 -10.21 -7.79
N GLU A 36 -5.36 -9.23 -7.86
CA GLU A 36 -4.27 -9.20 -8.84
C GLU A 36 -3.27 -10.36 -8.64
N THR A 37 -2.94 -10.70 -7.40
CA THR A 37 -1.97 -11.77 -7.09
C THR A 37 -2.60 -13.13 -6.82
N LYS A 38 -3.94 -13.19 -6.77
CA LYS A 38 -4.73 -14.39 -6.44
C LYS A 38 -4.41 -14.97 -5.06
N LEU A 39 -3.95 -14.14 -4.12
CA LEU A 39 -3.69 -14.57 -2.74
C LEU A 39 -5.00 -14.81 -1.98
N THR A 40 -5.04 -15.92 -1.28
CA THR A 40 -6.12 -16.24 -0.33
C THR A 40 -5.78 -15.78 1.09
N ASP A 41 -6.78 -15.73 1.96
CA ASP A 41 -6.56 -15.42 3.38
C ASP A 41 -5.68 -16.45 4.08
N ASP A 42 -5.61 -17.68 3.58
CA ASP A 42 -4.78 -18.74 4.17
C ASP A 42 -3.31 -18.56 3.77
N ASP A 43 -3.03 -18.09 2.56
CA ASP A 43 -1.67 -17.74 2.10
C ASP A 43 -1.04 -16.63 2.96
N ILE A 44 -1.87 -15.67 3.39
CA ILE A 44 -1.47 -14.55 4.27
C ILE A 44 -1.14 -15.06 5.69
N LYS A 45 -1.91 -16.03 6.21
CA LYS A 45 -1.74 -16.55 7.58
C LYS A 45 -0.55 -17.51 7.73
N MET A 46 -0.16 -18.20 6.66
CA MET A 46 0.83 -19.29 6.73
C MET A 46 2.30 -18.84 6.58
N SER A 47 2.63 -17.55 6.70
CA SER A 47 3.90 -17.03 6.19
C SER A 47 5.03 -16.76 7.22
N PRO A 48 5.95 -17.73 7.40
CA PRO A 48 7.35 -17.46 7.70
C PRO A 48 8.27 -17.54 6.45
N THR A 49 7.77 -18.02 5.30
CA THR A 49 8.48 -18.13 4.02
C THR A 49 7.51 -17.74 2.91
N ILE A 50 7.47 -16.46 2.63
CA ILE A 50 6.54 -15.85 1.68
C ILE A 50 6.96 -16.19 0.26
N SER A 51 6.07 -16.80 -0.52
CA SER A 51 6.21 -17.02 -1.97
C SER A 51 6.38 -15.69 -2.71
N SER A 52 6.91 -15.73 -3.94
CA SER A 52 6.95 -14.60 -4.87
C SER A 52 5.64 -13.80 -4.91
N ASP A 53 4.51 -14.48 -4.73
CA ASP A 53 3.16 -13.92 -4.83
C ASP A 53 2.85 -12.89 -3.74
N LEU A 54 3.30 -13.12 -2.50
CA LEU A 54 3.14 -12.13 -1.44
C LEU A 54 4.20 -11.03 -1.51
N GLY A 55 5.38 -11.26 -2.09
CA GLY A 55 6.23 -10.16 -2.57
C GLY A 55 5.49 -9.24 -3.55
N CYS A 56 4.81 -9.81 -4.55
CA CYS A 56 4.09 -9.04 -5.55
C CYS A 56 2.84 -8.35 -5.00
N TYR A 57 2.20 -8.93 -3.97
CA TYR A 57 1.12 -8.26 -3.25
C TYR A 57 1.62 -6.99 -2.56
N LEU A 58 2.76 -7.10 -1.86
CA LEU A 58 3.38 -5.96 -1.19
C LEU A 58 3.78 -4.90 -2.22
N PHE A 59 4.31 -5.31 -3.37
CA PHE A 59 4.62 -4.38 -4.46
C PHE A 59 3.36 -3.66 -4.96
N CYS A 60 2.28 -4.38 -5.26
CA CYS A 60 0.99 -3.78 -5.65
C CYS A 60 0.53 -2.74 -4.61
N PHE A 61 0.57 -3.12 -3.33
CA PHE A 61 0.11 -2.27 -2.23
C PHE A 61 0.93 -0.99 -2.12
N LEU A 62 2.27 -1.11 -2.10
CA LEU A 62 3.17 0.03 -1.96
C LEU A 62 3.14 0.95 -3.18
N LYS A 63 2.95 0.39 -4.37
CA LYS A 63 2.84 1.15 -5.62
C LYS A 63 1.58 2.01 -5.65
N ASP A 64 0.44 1.46 -5.25
CA ASP A 64 -0.82 2.21 -5.20
C ASP A 64 -0.81 3.30 -4.12
N LEU A 65 -0.04 3.12 -3.04
CA LEU A 65 0.24 4.18 -2.07
C LEU A 65 1.27 5.22 -2.57
N GLN A 66 1.83 5.03 -3.76
CA GLN A 66 2.88 5.87 -4.35
C GLN A 66 4.17 5.89 -3.53
N ILE A 67 4.31 4.94 -2.59
CA ILE A 67 5.48 4.75 -1.75
C ILE A 67 6.58 4.03 -2.54
N MET A 68 6.19 3.26 -3.56
CA MET A 68 7.10 2.63 -4.51
C MET A 68 6.65 2.97 -5.93
N ASN A 69 7.58 3.11 -6.87
CA ASN A 69 7.22 3.36 -8.27
C ASN A 69 7.08 2.05 -9.08
N ASP A 70 6.75 2.18 -10.37
CA ASP A 70 6.58 1.05 -11.32
C ASP A 70 7.85 0.20 -11.55
N LYS A 71 8.99 0.58 -10.97
CA LYS A 71 10.28 -0.11 -11.07
C LYS A 71 10.81 -0.60 -9.72
N GLY A 72 9.93 -0.77 -8.74
CA GLY A 72 10.32 -1.25 -7.42
C GLY A 72 11.12 -0.25 -6.57
N ILE A 73 11.28 1.00 -7.01
CA ILE A 73 12.09 1.98 -6.28
C ILE A 73 11.23 2.64 -5.20
N PHE A 74 11.65 2.48 -3.94
CA PHE A 74 11.03 3.06 -2.76
C PHE A 74 11.32 4.56 -2.63
N ASP A 75 10.30 5.35 -2.28
CA ASP A 75 10.43 6.76 -1.93
C ASP A 75 10.22 6.95 -0.42
N PRO A 76 11.29 7.11 0.37
CA PRO A 76 11.19 7.27 1.81
C PRO A 76 10.48 8.57 2.21
N SER A 77 10.50 9.61 1.37
CA SER A 77 9.86 10.88 1.68
C SER A 77 8.34 10.75 1.57
N VAL A 78 7.86 10.04 0.54
CA VAL A 78 6.43 9.72 0.41
C VAL A 78 5.97 8.82 1.55
N ALA A 79 6.77 7.80 1.92
CA ALA A 79 6.46 6.91 3.05
C ALA A 79 6.32 7.68 4.37
N VAL A 80 7.23 8.62 4.67
CA VAL A 80 7.14 9.47 5.86
C VAL A 80 5.87 10.33 5.83
N ASN A 81 5.53 10.89 4.68
CA ASN A 81 4.34 11.74 4.54
C ASN A 81 3.02 10.96 4.65
N ALA A 82 3.02 9.67 4.34
CA ALA A 82 1.87 8.79 4.52
C ALA A 82 1.55 8.50 6.00
N ILE A 83 2.50 8.74 6.91
CA ILE A 83 2.32 8.57 8.35
C ILE A 83 1.61 9.78 8.95
N GLU A 84 0.79 9.54 9.98
CA GLU A 84 0.17 10.59 10.80
C GLU A 84 1.24 11.56 11.34
N GLU A 85 0.96 12.87 11.27
CA GLU A 85 1.92 13.94 11.55
C GLU A 85 2.70 13.75 12.86
N GLY A 86 2.01 13.38 13.94
CA GLY A 86 2.61 13.19 15.27
C GLY A 86 3.60 12.02 15.36
N LEU A 87 3.57 11.08 14.41
CA LEU A 87 4.44 9.91 14.38
C LEU A 87 5.58 10.02 13.35
N ARG A 88 5.50 10.98 12.41
CA ARG A 88 6.46 11.11 11.30
C ARG A 88 7.93 11.18 11.76
N GLU A 89 8.26 12.08 12.67
CA GLU A 89 9.64 12.27 13.13
C GLU A 89 10.20 11.02 13.82
N ALA A 90 9.36 10.30 14.57
CA ALA A 90 9.75 9.06 15.23
C ALA A 90 9.94 7.90 14.24
N SER A 91 9.19 7.90 13.13
CA SER A 91 9.25 6.86 12.10
C SER A 91 10.37 7.06 11.07
N LYS A 92 10.81 8.31 10.83
CA LYS A 92 11.86 8.64 9.85
C LYS A 92 13.11 7.76 9.97
N PRO A 93 13.75 7.57 11.14
CA PRO A 93 14.99 6.81 11.22
C PRO A 93 14.85 5.37 10.70
N ALA A 94 13.76 4.70 11.02
CA ALA A 94 13.50 3.35 10.55
C ALA A 94 13.21 3.32 9.04
N ILE A 95 12.42 4.29 8.55
CA ILE A 95 12.10 4.41 7.12
C ILE A 95 13.38 4.55 6.28
N TYR A 96 14.21 5.51 6.61
CA TYR A 96 15.45 5.76 5.86
C TYR A 96 16.45 4.61 6.02
N ALA A 97 16.54 3.99 7.20
CA ALA A 97 17.43 2.84 7.37
C ALA A 97 17.01 1.62 6.54
N CYS A 98 15.71 1.41 6.33
CA CYS A 98 15.21 0.37 5.44
C CYS A 98 15.36 0.73 3.96
N ASN A 99 15.23 2.01 3.60
CA ASN A 99 15.55 2.51 2.26
C ASN A 99 17.01 2.21 1.89
N ASP A 100 17.94 2.52 2.79
CA ASP A 100 19.37 2.30 2.55
C ASP A 100 19.67 0.81 2.32
N LEU A 101 19.05 -0.06 3.12
CA LEU A 101 19.19 -1.51 2.99
C LEU A 101 18.75 -2.01 1.61
N VAL A 102 17.57 -1.60 1.12
CA VAL A 102 17.09 -2.05 -0.20
C VAL A 102 17.81 -1.36 -1.36
N SER A 103 18.36 -0.17 -1.15
CA SER A 103 19.11 0.57 -2.18
C SER A 103 20.53 0.01 -2.38
N MET A 104 21.14 -0.57 -1.34
CA MET A 104 22.48 -1.14 -1.38
C MET A 104 22.57 -2.40 -2.26
N ASP A 105 21.49 -3.16 -2.38
CA ASP A 105 21.42 -4.36 -3.21
C ASP A 105 21.41 -4.05 -4.72
N GLY A 106 21.29 -2.77 -5.10
CA GLY A 106 21.07 -2.35 -6.49
C GLY A 106 19.67 -2.74 -7.00
N PRO A 107 19.30 -2.40 -8.25
CA PRO A 107 18.06 -2.89 -8.82
C PRO A 107 18.13 -4.41 -8.92
N SER A 108 17.37 -5.14 -8.09
CA SER A 108 17.29 -6.60 -8.11
C SER A 108 16.78 -7.15 -9.45
N GLY A 109 16.08 -6.31 -10.22
CA GLY A 109 15.31 -6.73 -11.40
C GLY A 109 13.98 -7.41 -11.04
N ASP A 110 13.73 -7.62 -9.74
CA ASP A 110 12.51 -8.18 -9.19
C ASP A 110 11.90 -7.19 -8.16
N ASP A 111 10.90 -6.45 -8.63
CA ASP A 111 10.20 -5.44 -7.85
C ASP A 111 9.42 -6.07 -6.67
N CYS A 112 8.97 -7.31 -6.82
CA CYS A 112 8.26 -8.06 -5.79
C CYS A 112 9.21 -8.46 -4.65
N GLU A 113 10.43 -8.88 -4.98
CA GLU A 113 11.49 -9.15 -4.00
C GLU A 113 11.87 -7.87 -3.24
N THR A 114 11.98 -6.74 -3.94
CA THR A 114 12.32 -5.45 -3.34
C THR A 114 11.26 -5.01 -2.32
N ALA A 115 9.99 -5.11 -2.69
CA ALA A 115 8.87 -4.84 -1.79
C ALA A 115 8.89 -5.77 -0.57
N TRP A 116 9.17 -7.06 -0.77
CA TRP A 116 9.26 -8.02 0.32
C TRP A 116 10.40 -7.69 1.31
N LYS A 117 11.60 -7.36 0.80
CA LYS A 117 12.75 -6.96 1.63
C LYS A 117 12.45 -5.71 2.45
N LEU A 118 11.86 -4.69 1.81
CA LEU A 118 11.49 -3.44 2.47
C LEU A 118 10.52 -3.69 3.63
N ILE A 119 9.45 -4.45 3.39
CA ILE A 119 8.43 -4.73 4.40
C ILE A 119 8.98 -5.61 5.53
N SER A 120 9.85 -6.57 5.19
CA SER A 120 10.56 -7.37 6.19
C SER A 120 11.43 -6.50 7.09
N CYS A 121 12.13 -5.51 6.52
CA CYS A 121 12.88 -4.53 7.29
C CYS A 121 11.97 -3.70 8.21
N PHE A 122 10.79 -3.25 7.76
CA PHE A 122 9.84 -2.55 8.63
C PHE A 122 9.31 -3.42 9.76
N LYS A 123 8.99 -4.69 9.49
CA LYS A 123 8.54 -5.63 10.51
C LYS A 123 9.59 -5.83 11.59
N GLU A 124 10.87 -5.87 11.22
CA GLU A 124 11.98 -6.04 12.16
C GLU A 124 12.34 -4.76 12.93
N ARG A 125 12.44 -3.62 12.23
CA ARG A 125 12.99 -2.36 12.78
C ARG A 125 11.93 -1.40 13.31
N ALA A 126 10.72 -1.49 12.82
CA ALA A 126 9.60 -0.62 13.21
C ALA A 126 8.29 -1.42 13.26
N PRO A 127 8.18 -2.45 14.14
CA PRO A 127 7.01 -3.32 14.21
C PRO A 127 5.70 -2.54 14.42
N ASN A 128 5.73 -1.50 15.24
CA ASN A 128 4.56 -0.63 15.46
C ASN A 128 4.11 0.08 14.17
N LEU A 129 5.07 0.53 13.33
CA LEU A 129 4.75 1.14 12.03
C LEU A 129 4.21 0.08 11.07
N TYR A 130 4.82 -1.10 11.04
CA TYR A 130 4.36 -2.23 10.24
C TYR A 130 2.90 -2.60 10.56
N ASP A 131 2.55 -2.69 11.84
CA ASP A 131 1.18 -3.00 12.27
C ASP A 131 0.20 -1.88 11.90
N LEU A 132 0.60 -0.61 12.10
CA LEU A 132 -0.23 0.55 11.80
C LEU A 132 -0.57 0.68 10.30
N MET A 133 0.37 0.31 9.42
CA MET A 133 0.14 0.33 7.96
C MET A 133 -0.97 -0.63 7.53
N GLY A 134 -1.32 -1.64 8.36
CA GLY A 134 -2.45 -2.51 8.10
C GLY A 134 -2.40 -3.18 6.72
N ILE A 135 -1.20 -3.58 6.30
CA ILE A 135 -0.92 -4.02 4.93
C ILE A 135 -1.72 -5.28 4.59
N LEU A 136 -1.71 -6.26 5.49
CA LEU A 136 -2.40 -7.54 5.28
C LEU A 136 -3.83 -7.52 5.82
N GLN A 137 -4.03 -6.82 6.94
CA GLN A 137 -5.27 -6.74 7.70
C GLN A 137 -5.39 -5.34 8.34
N PRO A 138 -6.59 -4.86 8.68
CA PRO A 138 -6.74 -3.61 9.41
C PRO A 138 -5.90 -3.60 10.69
N PRO A 139 -5.31 -2.44 11.08
CA PRO A 139 -4.71 -2.31 12.40
C PRO A 139 -5.78 -2.55 13.48
N MET A 140 -5.43 -3.31 14.52
CA MET A 140 -6.34 -3.66 15.63
C MET A 140 -6.52 -2.51 16.62
#